data_AF-A0A1A7QG95-F1
#
_entry.id   AF-A0A1A7QG95-F1
#
_cell.length_a   1.000
_cell.length_b   1.000
_cell.length_c   1.000
_cell.angle_alpha   90.00
_cell.angle_beta   90.00
_cell.angle_gamma   90.00
#
_symmetry.space_group_name_H-M   'P 1'
#
loop_
_entity.id
_entity.type
_entity.pdbx_description
1 polymer ?
#
loop_
_entity_poly.entity_id
_entity_poly.type
_entity_poly.pdbx_seq_one_letter_code
_entity_poly.pdbx_strand_id
1 'polypeptide(L)'
;MKSIELDSRHRDCKVLSEGLTSARRFSEWTMAYLGPSIHIDRHIKPLLQNLFNRDQTDKSISRLIDLMVRQTNMRRPEGAEEDVGP
;
A
#
# COMPACT_ATOMS: atom_id res chain seq x y z
N MET A 1 6.42 10.01 11.61
CA MET A 1 7.17 8.77 11.88
C MET A 1 7.46 8.51 13.34
N LYS A 2 7.99 9.47 14.11
CA LYS A 2 8.31 9.25 15.55
C LYS A 2 7.18 8.63 16.38
N SER A 3 5.94 9.02 16.17
CA SER A 3 4.79 8.44 16.89
C SER A 3 4.48 6.99 16.49
N ILE A 4 4.80 6.60 15.25
CA ILE A 4 4.66 5.22 14.78
C ILE A 4 5.78 4.39 15.40
N GLU A 5 7.04 4.83 15.31
CA GLU A 5 8.19 4.09 15.86
C GLU A 5 8.09 3.81 17.37
N LEU A 6 7.47 4.72 18.13
CA LEU A 6 7.30 4.59 19.59
C LEU A 6 6.04 3.81 19.99
N ASP A 7 5.23 3.38 19.03
CA ASP A 7 3.96 2.72 19.30
C ASP A 7 4.18 1.29 19.81
N SER A 8 3.67 1.01 21.01
CA SER A 8 3.86 -0.28 21.68
C SER A 8 3.13 -1.46 21.02
N ARG A 9 2.24 -1.21 20.05
CA ARG A 9 1.47 -2.25 19.34
C ARG A 9 2.31 -3.03 18.33
N HIS A 10 3.52 -2.58 18.01
CA HIS A 10 4.44 -3.29 17.14
C HIS A 10 5.87 -3.31 17.71
N ARG A 11 6.72 -4.14 17.10
CA ARG A 11 8.14 -4.28 17.42
C ARG A 11 8.93 -4.34 16.11
N ASP A 12 10.22 -4.03 16.18
CA ASP A 12 11.15 -4.16 15.06
C ASP A 12 10.76 -3.35 13.80
N CYS A 13 10.36 -2.09 13.99
CA CYS A 13 10.01 -1.20 12.89
C CYS A 13 11.25 -0.93 12.01
N LYS A 14 11.16 -1.24 10.71
CA LYS A 14 12.24 -1.03 9.74
C LYS A 14 11.73 -0.25 8.53
N VAL A 15 12.36 0.88 8.24
CA VAL A 15 12.15 1.60 6.98
C VAL A 15 12.78 0.79 5.85
N LEU A 16 11.97 0.43 4.85
CA LEU A 16 12.41 -0.38 3.72
C LEU A 16 12.89 0.46 2.53
N SER A 17 12.29 1.64 2.33
CA SER A 17 12.69 2.63 1.33
C SER A 17 12.21 4.01 1.76
N GLU A 18 13.05 5.00 1.51
CA GLU A 18 12.75 6.42 1.67
C GLU A 18 13.24 7.15 0.42
N GLY A 19 12.47 8.12 -0.06
CA GLY A 19 12.84 8.87 -1.25
C GLY A 19 11.81 9.92 -1.64
N LEU A 20 12.23 10.78 -2.55
CA LEU A 20 11.36 11.82 -3.12
C LEU A 20 10.38 11.21 -4.12
N THR A 21 9.15 11.72 -4.10
CA THR A 21 8.11 11.38 -5.09
C THR A 21 7.60 12.66 -5.72
N SER A 22 7.42 12.67 -7.04
CA SER A 22 6.88 13.82 -7.78
C SER A 22 5.40 14.10 -7.51
N ALA A 23 4.65 13.09 -7.06
CA ALA A 23 3.23 13.20 -6.72
C ALA A 23 2.83 12.18 -5.65
N ARG A 24 1.69 12.42 -4.98
CA ARG A 24 1.10 11.45 -4.05
C ARG A 24 0.68 10.20 -4.81
N ARG A 25 1.20 9.03 -4.42
CA ARG A 25 0.83 7.73 -5.01
C ARG A 25 -0.56 7.26 -4.58
N PHE A 26 -1.04 7.73 -3.43
CA PHE A 26 -2.33 7.39 -2.83
C PHE A 26 -3.07 8.67 -2.41
N SER A 27 -3.43 9.54 -3.37
CA SER A 27 -4.04 10.85 -3.08
C SER A 27 -5.40 10.75 -2.37
N GLU A 28 -6.18 9.72 -2.71
CA GLU A 28 -7.56 9.54 -2.23
C GLU A 28 -7.65 8.85 -0.86
N TRP A 29 -6.51 8.50 -0.26
CA TRP A 29 -6.47 7.72 0.99
C TRP A 29 -6.00 8.57 2.15
N THR A 30 -6.82 8.68 3.20
CA THR A 30 -6.36 9.20 4.50
C THR A 30 -5.46 8.19 5.21
N MET A 31 -5.81 6.89 5.13
CA MET A 31 -4.98 5.77 5.59
C MET A 31 -5.46 4.47 4.93
N ALA A 32 -4.55 3.67 4.39
CA ALA A 32 -4.87 2.35 3.88
C ALA A 32 -4.86 1.34 5.02
N TYR A 33 -6.00 0.70 5.31
CA TYR A 33 -6.03 -0.51 6.11
C TYR A 33 -6.27 -1.71 5.20
N LEU A 34 -5.28 -2.60 5.11
CA LEU A 34 -5.45 -3.90 4.48
C LEU A 34 -5.41 -4.97 5.58
N GLY A 35 -6.60 -5.42 6.01
CA GLY A 35 -6.74 -6.64 6.79
C GLY A 35 -6.41 -7.88 5.94
N PRO A 36 -6.35 -9.08 6.54
CA PRO A 36 -6.05 -10.31 5.81
C PRO A 36 -7.00 -10.45 4.61
N SER A 37 -6.43 -10.38 3.41
CA SER A 37 -7.17 -10.59 2.17
C SER A 37 -6.54 -11.78 1.48
N ILE A 38 -7.21 -12.93 1.59
CA ILE A 38 -6.82 -14.20 0.94
C ILE A 38 -6.49 -14.03 -0.55
N HIS A 39 -7.11 -13.05 -1.23
CA HIS A 39 -6.87 -12.75 -2.64
C HIS A 39 -5.56 -12.00 -2.88
N ILE A 40 -5.13 -11.17 -1.94
CA ILE A 40 -3.93 -10.35 -2.06
C ILE A 40 -2.70 -11.05 -1.45
N ASP A 41 -2.91 -11.92 -0.46
CA ASP A 41 -1.85 -12.70 0.21
C ASP A 41 -0.98 -13.49 -0.76
N ARG A 42 -1.58 -14.08 -1.81
CA ARG A 42 -0.82 -14.81 -2.84
C ARG A 42 0.18 -13.93 -3.58
N HIS A 43 -0.12 -12.64 -3.75
CA HIS A 43 0.72 -11.68 -4.46
C HIS A 43 1.68 -10.94 -3.54
N ILE A 44 1.27 -10.66 -2.30
CA ILE A 44 2.08 -9.94 -1.31
C ILE A 44 3.13 -10.84 -0.66
N LYS A 45 2.78 -12.07 -0.29
CA LYS A 45 3.68 -12.96 0.47
C LYS A 45 5.03 -13.20 -0.23
N PRO A 46 5.11 -13.43 -1.55
CA PRO A 46 6.39 -13.54 -2.25
C PRO A 46 7.21 -12.24 -2.22
N LEU A 47 6.53 -11.09 -2.32
CA LEU A 47 7.22 -9.79 -2.25
C LEU A 47 7.79 -9.56 -0.85
N LEU A 48 7.02 -9.84 0.20
CA LEU A 48 7.47 -9.70 1.59
C LEU A 48 8.66 -10.59 1.93
N GLN A 49 8.70 -11.83 1.44
CA GLN A 49 9.84 -12.74 1.65
C GLN A 49 11.14 -12.17 1.05
N ASN A 50 11.04 -11.45 -0.07
CA ASN A 50 12.18 -10.86 -0.77
C ASN A 50 12.57 -9.47 -0.22
N LEU A 51 11.75 -8.83 0.61
CA LEU A 51 12.09 -7.53 1.25
C LEU A 51 13.25 -7.64 2.25
N PHE A 52 13.59 -8.85 2.68
CA PHE A 52 14.75 -9.09 3.54
C PHE A 52 16.01 -9.42 2.74
N ASN A 53 15.90 -9.63 1.43
CA ASN A 53 17.04 -9.77 0.53
C ASN A 53 17.43 -8.39 -0.03
N ARG A 54 18.61 -7.89 0.39
CA ARG A 54 19.06 -6.52 0.08
C ARG A 54 19.11 -6.24 -1.44
N ASP A 55 19.50 -7.22 -2.25
CA ASP A 55 19.65 -7.04 -3.70
C ASP A 55 18.30 -6.90 -4.44
N GLN A 56 17.20 -7.28 -3.80
CA GLN A 56 15.86 -7.31 -4.41
C GLN A 56 14.86 -6.39 -3.72
N THR A 57 15.29 -5.67 -2.67
CA THR A 57 14.41 -4.87 -1.81
C THR A 57 13.68 -3.79 -2.62
N ASP A 58 14.39 -2.97 -3.40
CA ASP A 58 13.79 -1.86 -4.15
C ASP A 58 12.80 -2.32 -5.23
N LYS A 59 13.13 -3.40 -5.94
CA LYS A 59 12.24 -4.01 -6.95
C LYS A 59 10.98 -4.56 -6.31
N SER A 60 11.10 -5.21 -5.16
CA SER A 60 9.98 -5.78 -4.43
C SER A 60 9.07 -4.69 -3.87
N ILE A 61 9.64 -3.59 -3.35
CA ILE A 61 8.90 -2.41 -2.89
C ILE A 61 8.14 -1.76 -4.04
N SER A 62 8.82 -1.50 -5.17
CA SER A 62 8.18 -0.89 -6.34
C SER A 62 6.98 -1.72 -6.80
N ARG A 63 7.14 -3.03 -6.87
CA ARG A 63 6.07 -3.96 -7.29
C ARG A 63 4.92 -4.04 -6.29
N LEU A 64 5.20 -3.92 -4.99
CA LEU A 64 4.16 -3.86 -3.96
C LEU A 64 3.35 -2.57 -4.10
N ILE A 65 4.02 -1.43 -4.34
CA ILE A 65 3.35 -0.14 -4.54
C ILE A 65 2.46 -0.19 -5.79
N ASP A 66 2.96 -0.74 -6.90
CA ASP A 66 2.16 -0.91 -8.12
C ASP A 66 0.92 -1.78 -7.89
N LEU A 67 1.07 -2.87 -7.13
CA LEU A 67 -0.05 -3.74 -6.77
C LEU A 67 -1.12 -2.98 -5.99
N MET A 68 -0.70 -2.20 -4.99
CA MET A 68 -1.61 -1.41 -4.16
C MET A 68 -2.34 -0.34 -4.97
N VAL A 69 -1.64 0.40 -5.84
CA VAL A 69 -2.24 1.42 -6.71
C VAL A 69 -3.29 0.80 -7.64
N ARG A 70 -2.99 -0.36 -8.24
CA ARG A 70 -3.94 -1.06 -9.13
C ARG A 70 -5.21 -1.50 -8.39
N GLN A 71 -5.08 -2.01 -7.16
CA GLN A 71 -6.21 -2.39 -6.33
C GLN A 71 -7.10 -1.19 -5.97
N THR A 72 -6.51 -0.02 -5.77
CA THR A 72 -7.26 1.22 -5.53
C THR A 72 -8.12 1.60 -6.74
N ASN A 73 -7.55 1.51 -7.94
CA ASN A 73 -8.24 1.90 -9.17
C ASN A 73 -9.38 0.94 -9.57
N MET A 74 -9.35 -0.32 -9.11
CA MET A 74 -10.42 -1.30 -9.37
C MET A 74 -11.65 -1.14 -8.44
N ARG A 75 -11.55 -0.35 -7.36
CA ARG A 75 -12.66 -0.15 -6.41
C ARG A 75 -13.59 1.02 -6.74
N ARG A 76 -13.37 1.73 -7.85
CA ARG A 76 -14.30 2.77 -8.32
C ARG A 76 -15.35 2.09 -9.20
N PRO A 77 -16.61 1.91 -8.76
CA PRO A 77 -17.67 1.61 -9.71
C PRO A 77 -17.85 2.88 -10.57
N GLU A 78 -17.83 2.69 -11.88
CA GLU A 78 -18.33 3.71 -12.80
C GLU A 78 -19.82 3.91 -12.53
N GLY A 79 -20.25 5.16 -12.34
CA GLY A 79 -21.65 5.57 -12.44
C GLY A 79 -22.57 5.21 -11.27
N ALA A 80 -22.54 6.01 -10.20
CA ALA A 80 -23.76 6.37 -9.52
C ALA A 80 -23.98 7.86 -9.82
N GLU A 81 -24.62 8.14 -10.95
CA GLU A 81 -25.25 9.44 -11.18
C GLU A 81 -26.33 9.58 -10.11
N GLU A 82 -26.12 10.47 -9.14
CA GLU A 82 -27.19 10.94 -8.27
C GLU A 82 -28.14 11.74 -9.14
N ASP A 83 -29.24 11.08 -9.52
CA ASP A 83 -30.47 11.69 -10.04
C ASP A 83 -31.03 12.62 -8.95
N VAL A 84 -30.53 13.86 -8.93
CA VAL A 84 -31.17 14.97 -8.23
C VAL A 84 -32.11 15.63 -9.24
N GLY A 85 -33.24 14.98 -9.47
CA GLY A 85 -34.40 15.59 -10.09
C GLY A 85 -35.02 16.64 -9.15
N PRO A 86 -35.49 17.78 -9.68
CA PRO A 86 -36.15 18.83 -8.90
C PRO A 86 -37.54 18.43 -8.37
#